data_AF-A0A2G6BRZ5-F1
#
_entry.id   AF-A0A2G6BRZ5-F1
#
_cell.length_a   1.000
_cell.length_b   1.000
_cell.length_c   1.000
_cell.angle_alpha   90.00
_cell.angle_beta   90.00
_cell.angle_gamma   90.00
#
_symmetry.space_group_name_H-M   'P 1'
#
loop_
_entity.id
_entity.type
_entity.pdbx_description
1 polymer ?
#
loop_
_entity_poly.entity_id
_entity_poly.type
_entity_poly.pdbx_seq_one_letter_code
_entity_poly.pdbx_strand_id
1 'polypeptide(L)'
;MRFIALIVVTLFSFSLFADPLDEPLKTKEEPKIQADPLNEPLITKEKKEIKADPLDGPLNTEVRKEVKIVEQKYNKKNALRAVALSALFPGAGQFYVDKSYFMTYIYPVVEIALWTMSYNYNKKGDDETEKYENFANGEVISGAGYYYNSDTQLIEFKEQGVSTTRYSRGLYKFAKDNLLDEYEDILPFSLDDTNTQHFYEDIGKYNKYVFGWHDWFNRYYNGSGFNWQTVQKEDNSYAWVGNIPNDGSSSDYETPYSAMRAEYNKMRAKAEDYYSNADWCQFGILLNHAVSAFDALRVTKKYNQNRLEVNLPKIGLDTRIYNSKLVPMFTVSAKF
;
A
#
# COMPACT_ATOMS: atom_id res chain seq x y z
N MET A 1 11.92 7.14 11.73
CA MET A 1 12.85 6.25 10.98
C MET A 1 12.89 4.87 11.61
N ARG A 2 12.21 3.87 11.02
CA ARG A 2 12.41 2.42 11.21
C ARG A 2 11.25 1.69 10.52
N PHE A 3 11.28 1.57 9.18
CA PHE A 3 10.51 0.58 8.39
C PHE A 3 10.89 0.56 6.89
N ILE A 4 12.01 1.16 6.49
CA ILE A 4 12.41 1.29 5.07
C ILE A 4 13.22 0.08 4.55
N ALA A 5 13.72 -0.79 5.43
CA ALA A 5 14.66 -1.83 5.03
C ALA A 5 14.07 -2.99 4.20
N LEU A 6 12.74 -3.18 4.17
CA LEU A 6 12.14 -4.31 3.44
C LEU A 6 11.69 -3.97 2.01
N ILE A 7 11.58 -2.69 1.66
CA ILE A 7 11.04 -2.22 0.36
C ILE A 7 12.12 -2.18 -0.74
N VAL A 8 13.40 -2.19 -0.39
CA VAL A 8 14.52 -2.03 -1.34
C VAL A 8 14.72 -3.26 -2.25
N VAL A 9 14.23 -4.45 -1.88
CA VAL A 9 14.47 -5.67 -2.68
C VAL A 9 13.48 -5.83 -3.84
N THR A 10 12.28 -5.23 -3.77
CA THR A 10 11.26 -5.34 -4.84
C THR A 10 11.38 -4.27 -5.93
N LEU A 11 11.98 -3.12 -5.64
CA LEU A 11 12.08 -2.01 -6.60
C LEU A 11 13.24 -2.14 -7.60
N PHE A 12 14.23 -2.99 -7.34
CA PHE A 12 15.42 -3.12 -8.21
C PHE A 12 15.20 -3.96 -9.48
N SER A 13 14.00 -4.51 -9.70
CA SER A 13 13.72 -5.39 -10.84
C SER A 13 12.93 -4.73 -11.98
N PHE A 14 12.56 -3.45 -11.87
CA PHE A 14 11.64 -2.80 -12.84
C PHE A 14 12.26 -1.70 -13.71
N SER A 15 13.54 -1.36 -13.55
CA SER A 15 14.18 -0.21 -14.21
C SER A 15 15.16 -0.55 -15.34
N LEU A 16 15.09 -1.75 -15.94
CA LEU A 16 16.05 -2.19 -16.98
C LEU A 16 15.51 -2.34 -18.41
N PHE A 17 14.28 -1.89 -18.71
CA PHE A 17 13.74 -1.97 -20.08
C PHE A 17 12.84 -0.78 -20.46
N ALA A 18 13.39 0.44 -20.43
CA ALA A 18 12.76 1.57 -21.09
C ALA A 18 13.82 2.40 -21.82
N ASP A 19 14.04 2.06 -23.09
CA ASP A 19 14.64 2.98 -24.07
C ASP A 19 13.51 3.57 -24.95
N PRO A 20 13.67 4.82 -25.44
CA PRO A 20 12.59 5.63 -25.97
C PRO A 20 12.31 5.32 -27.46
N LEU A 21 11.04 5.16 -27.81
CA LEU A 21 10.58 5.06 -29.20
C LEU A 21 10.11 6.43 -29.70
N ASP A 22 10.97 7.10 -30.46
CA ASP A 22 10.60 8.23 -31.33
C ASP A 22 11.06 7.91 -32.77
N GLU A 23 10.12 7.54 -33.66
CA GLU A 23 10.07 8.01 -35.05
C GLU A 23 8.75 7.60 -35.74
N PRO A 24 8.20 8.42 -36.66
CA PRO A 24 6.87 8.25 -37.23
C PRO A 24 6.81 7.23 -38.38
N LEU A 25 5.76 6.42 -38.38
CA LEU A 25 5.46 5.40 -39.38
C LEU A 25 5.29 5.98 -40.79
N LYS A 26 6.18 5.60 -41.72
CA LYS A 26 5.97 5.71 -43.17
C LYS A 26 5.10 4.55 -43.66
N THR A 27 4.03 4.90 -44.36
CA THR A 27 3.14 4.01 -45.12
C THR A 27 3.90 3.25 -46.21
N LYS A 28 3.74 1.92 -46.25
CA LYS A 28 4.08 1.08 -47.40
C LYS A 28 3.02 -0.01 -47.57
N GLU A 29 2.63 -0.20 -48.82
CA GLU A 29 1.44 -0.87 -49.33
C GLU A 29 1.33 -2.37 -49.01
N GLU A 30 0.08 -2.84 -48.85
CA GLU A 30 -0.31 -4.24 -48.66
C GLU A 30 -0.20 -5.06 -49.97
N PRO A 31 0.25 -6.32 -49.92
CA PRO A 31 -0.14 -7.34 -50.88
C PRO A 31 -1.36 -8.13 -50.36
N LYS A 32 -2.44 -8.10 -51.15
CA LYS A 32 -3.64 -8.92 -50.96
C LYS A 32 -3.29 -10.42 -50.99
N ILE A 33 -3.68 -11.16 -49.95
CA ILE A 33 -3.75 -12.63 -49.98
C ILE A 33 -5.14 -13.05 -49.50
N GLN A 34 -5.79 -13.83 -50.36
CA GLN A 34 -7.14 -14.37 -50.29
C GLN A 34 -7.18 -15.55 -49.32
N ALA A 35 -8.10 -15.53 -48.34
CA ALA A 35 -8.27 -16.59 -47.35
C ALA A 35 -9.24 -17.68 -47.86
N ASP A 36 -8.79 -18.93 -47.82
CA ASP A 36 -9.59 -20.16 -47.99
C ASP A 36 -9.81 -20.77 -46.59
N PRO A 37 -11.05 -21.04 -46.15
CA PRO A 37 -11.33 -21.49 -44.78
C PRO A 37 -11.20 -23.01 -44.66
N LEU A 38 -10.14 -23.47 -43.98
CA LEU A 38 -9.98 -24.87 -43.61
C LEU A 38 -10.21 -25.11 -42.11
N ASN A 39 -11.32 -25.82 -41.88
CA ASN A 39 -11.47 -26.98 -41.00
C ASN A 39 -11.39 -26.81 -39.47
N GLU A 40 -12.58 -26.70 -38.90
CA GLU A 40 -12.95 -27.31 -37.63
C GLU A 40 -12.55 -28.81 -37.57
N PRO A 41 -12.09 -29.32 -36.41
CA PRO A 41 -11.89 -30.75 -36.25
C PRO A 41 -13.23 -31.46 -36.04
N LEU A 42 -13.71 -32.11 -37.12
CA LEU A 42 -14.79 -33.09 -37.09
C LEU A 42 -14.42 -34.31 -36.23
N ILE A 43 -15.30 -34.63 -35.29
CA ILE A 43 -15.31 -35.87 -34.51
C ILE A 43 -15.67 -37.02 -35.46
N THR A 44 -14.68 -37.76 -35.93
CA THR A 44 -14.93 -38.99 -36.70
C THR A 44 -14.75 -40.21 -35.80
N LYS A 45 -15.87 -40.87 -35.46
CA LYS A 45 -15.89 -42.20 -34.88
C LYS A 45 -15.44 -43.21 -35.93
N GLU A 46 -14.18 -43.61 -35.92
CA GLU A 46 -13.73 -44.74 -36.75
C GLU A 46 -14.13 -46.07 -36.10
N LYS A 47 -15.13 -46.72 -36.69
CA LYS A 47 -15.54 -48.09 -36.41
C LYS A 47 -14.66 -49.02 -37.27
N LYS A 48 -13.60 -49.60 -36.70
CA LYS A 48 -12.81 -50.62 -37.39
C LYS A 48 -13.57 -51.95 -37.40
N GLU A 49 -14.17 -52.27 -38.55
CA GLU A 49 -14.61 -53.62 -38.87
C GLU A 49 -13.39 -54.54 -39.04
N ILE A 50 -13.36 -55.62 -38.27
CA ILE A 50 -12.35 -56.67 -38.33
C ILE A 50 -12.77 -57.64 -39.43
N LYS A 51 -11.99 -57.72 -40.53
CA LYS A 51 -12.10 -58.83 -41.49
C LYS A 51 -11.58 -60.11 -40.82
N ALA A 52 -12.39 -61.16 -40.81
CA ALA A 52 -11.98 -62.50 -40.41
C ALA A 52 -11.28 -63.18 -41.61
N ASP A 53 -10.04 -63.61 -41.42
CA ASP A 53 -9.33 -64.52 -42.32
C ASP A 53 -9.58 -65.97 -41.87
N PRO A 54 -9.62 -66.96 -42.79
CA PRO A 54 -10.11 -68.30 -42.49
C PRO A 54 -9.12 -69.11 -41.62
N LEU A 55 -9.70 -69.89 -40.71
CA LEU A 55 -9.04 -70.84 -39.82
C LEU A 55 -8.37 -71.97 -40.61
N ASP A 56 -7.04 -72.11 -40.51
CA ASP A 56 -6.35 -73.41 -40.57
C ASP A 56 -4.92 -73.34 -40.00
N GLY A 57 -4.60 -74.15 -38.98
CA GLY A 57 -3.23 -74.38 -38.45
C GLY A 57 -3.03 -74.12 -36.94
N PRO A 58 -2.19 -74.89 -36.22
CA PRO A 58 -2.47 -75.29 -34.84
C PRO A 58 -2.20 -74.24 -33.76
N LEU A 59 -3.02 -74.39 -32.72
CA LEU A 59 -3.15 -73.68 -31.45
C LEU A 59 -1.81 -73.41 -30.73
N ASN A 60 -1.16 -72.26 -30.94
CA ASN A 60 -0.34 -71.61 -29.92
C ASN A 60 0.16 -70.23 -30.33
N THR A 61 -0.58 -69.19 -29.93
CA THR A 61 0.02 -67.91 -29.51
C THR A 61 -1.06 -67.14 -28.77
N GLU A 62 -1.05 -67.21 -27.45
CA GLU A 62 -1.84 -66.30 -26.63
C GLU A 62 -1.41 -64.86 -26.96
N VAL A 63 -2.24 -64.15 -27.71
CA VAL A 63 -2.11 -62.71 -27.90
C VAL A 63 -2.38 -62.07 -26.54
N ARG A 64 -1.31 -61.87 -25.76
CA ARG A 64 -1.33 -61.10 -24.51
C ARG A 64 -1.71 -59.66 -24.83
N LYS A 65 -3.01 -59.35 -24.89
CA LYS A 65 -3.51 -57.97 -24.85
C LYS A 65 -3.23 -57.43 -23.45
N GLU A 66 -2.05 -56.88 -23.25
CA GLU A 66 -1.78 -56.02 -22.10
C GLU A 66 -2.73 -54.83 -22.19
N VAL A 67 -3.79 -54.85 -21.39
CA VAL A 67 -4.58 -53.65 -21.11
C VAL A 67 -3.65 -52.70 -20.36
N LYS A 68 -2.98 -51.81 -21.10
CA LYS A 68 -2.27 -50.67 -20.52
C LYS A 68 -3.31 -49.76 -19.87
N ILE A 69 -3.66 -50.05 -18.62
CA ILE A 69 -4.31 -49.08 -17.76
C ILE A 69 -3.30 -47.93 -17.67
N VAL A 70 -3.62 -46.80 -18.29
CA VAL A 70 -2.80 -45.61 -18.21
C VAL A 70 -2.76 -45.20 -16.75
N GLU A 71 -1.70 -45.59 -16.02
CA GLU A 71 -1.35 -44.97 -14.74
C GLU A 71 -1.11 -43.48 -15.06
N GLN A 72 -2.16 -42.66 -14.97
CA GLN A 72 -1.96 -41.22 -14.95
C GLN A 72 -1.17 -40.91 -13.69
N LYS A 73 0.14 -40.75 -13.87
CA LYS A 73 1.08 -40.36 -12.84
C LYS A 73 0.77 -38.92 -12.43
N TYR A 74 -0.20 -38.76 -11.54
CA TYR A 74 -0.60 -37.45 -11.06
C TYR A 74 0.52 -36.87 -10.19
N ASN A 75 1.23 -35.88 -10.73
CA ASN A 75 2.29 -35.19 -10.00
C ASN A 75 1.71 -34.27 -8.93
N LYS A 76 2.08 -34.53 -7.67
CA LYS A 76 1.77 -33.65 -6.54
C LYS A 76 2.34 -32.25 -6.78
N LYS A 77 1.60 -31.23 -6.33
CA LYS A 77 2.04 -29.83 -6.33
C LYS A 77 2.88 -29.55 -5.09
N ASN A 78 3.93 -28.75 -5.24
CA ASN A 78 4.79 -28.36 -4.14
C ASN A 78 4.16 -27.20 -3.35
N ALA A 79 3.87 -27.45 -2.07
CA ALA A 79 3.20 -26.50 -1.19
C ALA A 79 4.06 -25.25 -0.90
N LEU A 80 5.38 -25.42 -0.71
CA LEU A 80 6.28 -24.30 -0.48
C LEU A 80 6.34 -23.38 -1.71
N ARG A 81 6.33 -23.94 -2.92
CA ARG A 81 6.26 -23.13 -4.15
C ARG A 81 4.95 -22.36 -4.24
N ALA A 82 3.82 -22.97 -3.92
CA ALA A 82 2.53 -22.29 -3.92
C ALA A 82 2.51 -21.12 -2.92
N VAL A 83 2.97 -21.37 -1.68
CA VAL A 83 3.09 -20.33 -0.65
C VAL A 83 3.99 -19.18 -1.10
N ALA A 84 5.18 -19.50 -1.63
CA ALA A 84 6.14 -18.48 -2.09
C ALA A 84 5.57 -17.62 -3.23
N LEU A 85 4.89 -18.25 -4.20
CA LEU A 85 4.21 -17.54 -5.28
C LEU A 85 3.13 -16.59 -4.74
N SER A 86 2.28 -17.06 -3.83
CA SER A 86 1.20 -16.24 -3.24
C SER A 86 1.69 -15.15 -2.29
N ALA A 87 2.87 -15.32 -1.69
CA ALA A 87 3.52 -14.30 -0.87
C ALA A 87 4.12 -13.19 -1.74
N LEU A 88 4.59 -13.50 -2.95
CA LEU A 88 5.08 -12.51 -3.91
C LEU A 88 3.93 -11.80 -4.62
N PHE A 89 2.93 -12.56 -5.07
CA PHE A 89 1.76 -12.05 -5.76
C PHE A 89 0.50 -12.77 -5.28
N PRO A 90 -0.42 -12.10 -4.57
CA PRO A 90 -1.62 -12.72 -4.04
C PRO A 90 -2.42 -13.43 -5.14
N GLY A 91 -2.79 -14.69 -4.92
CA GLY A 91 -3.47 -15.54 -5.92
C GLY A 91 -2.57 -16.37 -6.83
N ALA A 92 -1.26 -16.10 -6.94
CA ALA A 92 -0.38 -16.84 -7.85
C ALA A 92 -0.16 -18.31 -7.42
N GLY A 93 -0.10 -18.58 -6.12
CA GLY A 93 -0.01 -19.95 -5.60
C GLY A 93 -1.28 -20.76 -5.87
N GLN A 94 -2.44 -20.14 -5.70
CA GLN A 94 -3.72 -20.73 -6.09
C GLN A 94 -3.74 -21.06 -7.59
N PHE A 95 -3.32 -20.11 -8.45
CA PHE A 95 -3.22 -20.34 -9.90
C PHE A 95 -2.29 -21.50 -10.27
N TYR A 96 -1.15 -21.62 -9.58
CA TYR A 96 -0.19 -22.72 -9.77
C TYR A 96 -0.78 -24.10 -9.42
N VAL A 97 -1.62 -24.16 -8.39
CA VAL A 97 -2.24 -25.40 -7.91
C VAL A 97 -3.49 -25.73 -8.73
N ASP A 98 -4.46 -24.84 -8.74
CA ASP A 98 -5.79 -25.02 -9.32
C ASP A 98 -6.35 -23.70 -9.88
N LYS A 99 -6.29 -23.55 -11.21
CA LYS A 99 -6.80 -22.37 -11.92
C LYS A 99 -8.32 -22.20 -11.83
N SER A 100 -9.06 -23.28 -11.55
CA SER A 100 -10.53 -23.23 -11.43
C SER A 100 -10.99 -22.72 -10.07
N TYR A 101 -10.08 -22.64 -9.09
CA TYR A 101 -10.39 -22.17 -7.77
C TYR A 101 -10.62 -20.65 -7.77
N PHE A 102 -11.82 -20.23 -7.39
CA PHE A 102 -12.28 -18.85 -7.51
C PHE A 102 -11.37 -17.81 -6.82
N MET A 103 -10.79 -18.12 -5.65
CA MET A 103 -9.91 -17.14 -4.96
C MET A 103 -8.63 -16.81 -5.75
N THR A 104 -8.28 -17.62 -6.75
CA THR A 104 -7.20 -17.31 -7.70
C THR A 104 -7.35 -15.92 -8.32
N TYR A 105 -8.59 -15.48 -8.55
CA TYR A 105 -8.90 -14.20 -9.18
C TYR A 105 -9.29 -13.11 -8.18
N ILE A 106 -9.79 -13.48 -7.00
CA ILE A 106 -10.18 -12.50 -5.96
C ILE A 106 -8.96 -11.82 -5.34
N TYR A 107 -7.93 -12.59 -4.98
CA TYR A 107 -6.75 -12.00 -4.32
C TYR A 107 -6.08 -10.88 -5.14
N PRO A 108 -5.82 -11.05 -6.46
CA PRO A 108 -5.30 -9.96 -7.29
C PRO A 108 -6.26 -8.77 -7.43
N VAL A 109 -7.57 -9.00 -7.53
CA VAL A 109 -8.56 -7.93 -7.66
C VAL A 109 -8.61 -7.08 -6.38
N VAL A 110 -8.60 -7.72 -5.22
CA VAL A 110 -8.52 -7.04 -3.91
C VAL A 110 -7.21 -6.26 -3.79
N GLU A 111 -6.09 -6.85 -4.22
CA GLU A 111 -4.78 -6.20 -4.24
C GLU A 111 -4.82 -4.89 -5.06
N ILE A 112 -5.29 -4.95 -6.30
CA ILE A 112 -5.41 -3.78 -7.18
C ILE A 112 -6.32 -2.70 -6.56
N ALA A 113 -7.44 -3.12 -5.97
CA ALA A 113 -8.37 -2.19 -5.32
C ALA A 113 -7.70 -1.47 -4.13
N LEU A 114 -6.98 -2.21 -3.27
CA LEU A 114 -6.28 -1.64 -2.12
C LEU A 114 -5.15 -0.69 -2.55
N TRP A 115 -4.37 -1.04 -3.57
CA TRP A 115 -3.34 -0.15 -4.13
C TRP A 115 -3.96 1.14 -4.68
N THR A 116 -5.05 1.03 -5.44
CA THR A 116 -5.76 2.19 -6.00
C THR A 116 -6.30 3.09 -4.89
N MET A 117 -6.89 2.51 -3.84
CA MET A 117 -7.38 3.27 -2.69
C MET A 117 -6.22 3.94 -1.93
N SER A 118 -5.15 3.20 -1.64
CA SER A 118 -3.95 3.73 -0.98
C SER A 118 -3.36 4.92 -1.74
N TYR A 119 -3.21 4.79 -3.06
CA TYR A 119 -2.73 5.88 -3.92
C TYR A 119 -3.65 7.11 -3.84
N ASN A 120 -4.96 6.92 -3.98
CA ASN A 120 -5.92 8.01 -3.93
C ASN A 120 -5.94 8.71 -2.57
N TYR A 121 -5.79 7.98 -1.46
CA TYR A 121 -5.72 8.57 -0.13
C TYR A 121 -4.42 9.31 0.12
N ASN A 122 -3.27 8.79 -0.31
CA ASN A 122 -2.00 9.52 -0.26
C ASN A 122 -2.10 10.85 -1.02
N LYS A 123 -2.61 10.81 -2.26
CA LYS A 123 -2.79 12.03 -3.06
C LYS A 123 -3.68 13.06 -2.36
N LYS A 124 -4.78 12.64 -1.74
CA LYS A 124 -5.64 13.55 -0.96
C LYS A 124 -4.93 14.10 0.28
N GLY A 125 -4.10 13.30 0.94
CA GLY A 125 -3.24 13.75 2.03
C GLY A 125 -2.26 14.83 1.56
N ASP A 126 -1.62 14.62 0.41
CA ASP A 126 -0.69 15.58 -0.20
C ASP A 126 -1.42 16.88 -0.59
N ASP A 127 -2.59 16.78 -1.22
CA ASP A 127 -3.42 17.93 -1.60
C ASP A 127 -3.86 18.77 -0.38
N GLU A 128 -4.22 18.13 0.75
CA GLU A 128 -4.53 18.86 1.99
C GLU A 128 -3.29 19.38 2.69
N THR A 129 -2.15 18.72 2.51
CA THR A 129 -0.84 19.19 3.00
C THR A 129 -0.47 20.51 2.37
N GLU A 130 -0.50 20.58 1.04
CA GLU A 130 -0.28 21.82 0.30
C GLU A 130 -1.22 22.93 0.76
N LYS A 131 -2.49 22.63 1.04
CA LYS A 131 -3.46 23.62 1.54
C LYS A 131 -3.09 24.20 2.89
N TYR A 132 -2.75 23.38 3.88
CA TYR A 132 -2.41 23.93 5.19
C TYR A 132 -1.07 24.67 5.17
N GLU A 133 -0.11 24.20 4.37
CA GLU A 133 1.18 24.87 4.19
C GLU A 133 0.97 26.25 3.56
N ASN A 134 0.24 26.28 2.45
CA ASN A 134 -0.14 27.52 1.78
C ASN A 134 -0.92 28.46 2.72
N PHE A 135 -1.88 27.94 3.50
CA PHE A 135 -2.62 28.73 4.47
C PHE A 135 -1.72 29.41 5.50
N ALA A 136 -0.71 28.69 6.02
CA ALA A 136 0.21 29.23 7.01
C ALA A 136 1.13 30.30 6.44
N ASN A 137 1.83 30.01 5.34
CA ASN A 137 2.88 30.90 4.83
C ASN A 137 3.00 31.02 3.30
N GLY A 138 2.11 30.44 2.51
CA GLY A 138 2.04 30.67 1.06
C GLY A 138 1.04 31.77 0.67
N GLU A 139 0.02 31.99 1.49
CA GLU A 139 -1.01 33.01 1.26
C GLU A 139 -0.66 34.34 1.92
N VAL A 140 -0.91 35.38 1.14
CA VAL A 140 -0.87 36.77 1.55
C VAL A 140 -2.22 37.16 2.17
N ILE A 141 -2.19 37.60 3.43
CA ILE A 141 -3.29 38.27 4.11
C ILE A 141 -3.00 39.77 4.23
N SER A 142 -4.04 40.60 4.15
CA SER A 142 -3.94 42.06 4.31
C SER A 142 -4.80 42.52 5.49
N GLY A 143 -4.26 43.43 6.29
CA GLY A 143 -4.96 44.00 7.44
C GLY A 143 -4.24 45.23 7.99
N ALA A 144 -4.83 45.83 9.02
CA ALA A 144 -4.12 46.76 9.90
C ALA A 144 -3.56 45.97 11.09
N GLY A 145 -2.39 46.34 11.59
CA GLY A 145 -1.70 45.62 12.66
C GLY A 145 -0.18 45.69 12.58
N TYR A 146 0.48 44.80 13.30
CA TYR A 146 1.92 44.67 13.37
C TYR A 146 2.43 43.54 12.48
N TYR A 147 3.49 43.83 11.76
CA TYR A 147 4.05 42.94 10.73
C TYR A 147 5.57 42.93 10.82
N TYR A 148 6.19 41.82 10.45
CA TYR A 148 7.64 41.72 10.37
C TYR A 148 8.08 41.75 8.91
N ASN A 149 8.90 42.73 8.53
CA ASN A 149 9.45 42.81 7.17
C ASN A 149 10.72 41.97 7.06
N SER A 150 10.66 40.88 6.28
CA SER A 150 11.81 40.14 5.74
C SER A 150 12.98 40.03 6.73
N ASP A 151 12.69 39.64 7.96
CA ASP A 151 13.63 39.40 9.05
C ASP A 151 14.35 40.61 9.69
N THR A 152 14.01 41.86 9.36
CA THR A 152 14.80 43.03 9.82
C THR A 152 14.11 43.93 10.84
N GLN A 153 12.80 44.22 10.71
CA GLN A 153 12.11 45.16 11.60
C GLN A 153 10.61 44.85 11.77
N LEU A 154 10.09 45.10 12.98
CA LEU A 154 8.65 45.15 13.25
C LEU A 154 8.08 46.51 12.82
N ILE A 155 7.01 46.50 12.03
CA ILE A 155 6.38 47.69 11.47
C ILE A 155 4.89 47.66 11.80
N GLU A 156 4.34 48.79 12.22
CA GLU A 156 2.89 48.99 12.45
C GLU A 156 2.25 49.63 11.22
N PHE A 157 1.17 49.03 10.71
CA PHE A 157 0.37 49.60 9.63
C PHE A 157 -1.02 49.99 10.15
N LYS A 158 -1.30 51.31 10.06
CA LYS A 158 -2.55 51.93 10.55
C LYS A 158 -3.68 51.91 9.52
N GLU A 159 -3.38 51.60 8.26
CA GLU A 159 -4.34 51.48 7.17
C GLU A 159 -4.18 50.14 6.45
N GLN A 160 -5.25 49.63 5.83
CA GLN A 160 -5.19 48.41 5.01
C GLN A 160 -4.24 48.64 3.84
N GLY A 161 -3.17 47.86 3.74
CA GLY A 161 -2.23 48.02 2.62
C GLY A 161 -1.00 47.13 2.62
N VAL A 162 -0.77 46.33 3.66
CA VAL A 162 0.42 45.46 3.74
C VAL A 162 0.04 44.00 3.77
N SER A 163 0.69 43.24 2.89
CA SER A 163 0.55 41.80 2.85
C SER A 163 1.58 41.09 3.69
N THR A 164 1.12 40.07 4.41
CA THR A 164 1.97 39.14 5.16
C THR A 164 1.41 37.74 5.09
N THR A 165 2.14 36.77 5.63
CA THR A 165 1.69 35.40 5.83
C THR A 165 0.94 35.26 7.14
N ARG A 166 0.01 34.30 7.25
CA ARG A 166 -0.71 34.06 8.52
C ARG A 166 0.22 33.65 9.66
N TYR A 167 1.29 32.93 9.33
CA TYR A 167 2.38 32.63 10.24
C TYR A 167 3.67 33.34 9.79
N SER A 168 4.28 34.10 10.70
CA SER A 168 5.55 34.80 10.47
C SER A 168 6.61 34.36 11.48
N ARG A 169 7.77 33.89 10.97
CA ARG A 169 8.94 33.58 11.81
C ARG A 169 9.47 34.81 12.53
N GLY A 170 9.40 35.97 11.89
CA GLY A 170 9.81 37.23 12.48
C GLY A 170 8.96 37.62 13.69
N LEU A 171 7.64 37.48 13.60
CA LEU A 171 6.72 37.69 14.73
C LEU A 171 7.00 36.69 15.87
N TYR A 172 7.18 35.41 15.52
CA TYR A 172 7.57 34.38 16.48
C TYR A 172 8.86 34.74 17.21
N LYS A 173 9.91 35.12 16.48
CA LYS A 173 11.21 35.47 17.04
C LYS A 173 11.10 36.70 17.94
N PHE A 174 10.43 37.76 17.48
CA PHE A 174 10.23 38.98 18.26
C PHE A 174 9.53 38.72 19.60
N ALA A 175 8.41 38.00 19.59
CA ALA A 175 7.66 37.70 20.80
C ALA A 175 8.44 36.75 21.73
N LYS A 176 9.15 35.76 21.17
CA LYS A 176 10.01 34.85 21.93
C LYS A 176 11.16 35.61 22.61
N ASP A 177 11.85 36.48 21.87
CA ASP A 177 12.96 37.26 22.41
C ASP A 177 12.45 38.24 23.50
N ASN A 178 11.28 38.87 23.31
CA ASN A 178 10.64 39.69 24.35
C ASN A 178 10.27 38.91 25.63
N LEU A 179 9.80 37.67 25.48
CA LEU A 179 9.51 36.80 26.63
C LEU A 179 10.79 36.39 27.38
N LEU A 180 11.87 36.09 26.65
CA LEU A 180 13.15 35.69 27.22
C LEU A 180 13.87 36.86 27.92
N ASP A 181 13.68 38.10 27.46
CA ASP A 181 14.17 39.30 28.16
C ASP A 181 13.52 39.45 29.55
N GLU A 182 12.28 38.97 29.74
CA GLU A 182 11.58 39.01 31.03
C GLU A 182 11.81 37.75 31.87
N TYR A 183 12.02 36.58 31.23
CA TYR A 183 12.18 35.29 31.89
C TYR A 183 13.25 34.41 31.20
N GLU A 184 14.48 34.45 31.70
CA GLU A 184 15.69 33.84 31.10
C GLU A 184 15.61 32.29 30.96
N ASP A 185 14.82 31.61 31.80
CA ASP A 185 14.72 30.14 31.90
C ASP A 185 13.41 29.53 31.32
N ILE A 186 12.70 30.23 30.44
CA ILE A 186 11.52 29.66 29.78
C ILE A 186 11.95 28.76 28.62
N LEU A 187 11.80 27.44 28.82
CA LEU A 187 11.82 26.29 27.89
C LEU A 187 12.68 26.40 26.60
N PRO A 188 13.55 25.42 26.27
CA PRO A 188 14.30 25.48 25.01
C PRO A 188 13.38 25.56 23.77
N PHE A 189 13.60 26.61 22.98
CA PHE A 189 12.90 26.93 21.74
C PHE A 189 13.83 26.73 20.55
N SER A 190 13.44 25.87 19.61
CA SER A 190 13.94 25.92 18.25
C SER A 190 12.74 25.79 17.33
N LEU A 191 12.61 26.74 16.40
CA LEU A 191 11.74 26.61 15.25
C LEU A 191 12.66 26.38 14.06
N ASP A 192 12.28 25.49 13.16
CA ASP A 192 13.09 25.26 11.97
C ASP A 192 13.14 26.54 11.10
N ASP A 193 14.34 26.92 10.71
CA ASP A 193 14.61 28.11 9.89
C ASP A 193 14.08 27.94 8.46
N THR A 194 13.78 26.70 8.08
CA THR A 194 13.25 26.33 6.76
C THR A 194 11.84 25.76 6.86
N ASN A 195 11.07 25.85 5.76
CA ASN A 195 9.70 25.33 5.68
C ASN A 195 9.68 23.80 5.52
N THR A 196 10.30 23.08 6.45
CA THR A 196 10.26 21.61 6.47
C THR A 196 8.95 21.10 7.05
N GLN A 197 8.75 19.78 6.95
CA GLN A 197 7.67 19.10 7.67
C GLN A 197 7.71 19.39 9.19
N HIS A 198 8.90 19.52 9.79
CA HIS A 198 9.02 19.82 11.22
C HIS A 198 8.51 21.21 11.57
N PHE A 199 8.80 22.21 10.74
CA PHE A 199 8.22 23.55 10.89
C PHE A 199 6.69 23.51 10.94
N TYR A 200 6.06 22.87 9.94
CA TYR A 200 4.61 22.77 9.87
C TYR A 200 4.02 21.93 11.01
N GLU A 201 4.75 20.92 11.49
CA GLU A 201 4.33 20.18 12.68
C GLU A 201 4.30 21.08 13.93
N ASP A 202 5.37 21.83 14.16
CA ASP A 202 5.59 22.61 15.36
C ASP A 202 4.59 23.75 15.52
N ILE A 203 4.37 24.54 14.45
CA ILE A 203 3.51 25.74 14.50
C ILE A 203 2.04 25.45 14.87
N GLY A 204 1.61 24.19 14.71
CA GLY A 204 0.28 23.72 15.10
C GLY A 204 0.23 23.00 16.45
N LYS A 205 1.33 22.38 16.88
CA LYS A 205 1.34 21.39 17.98
C LYS A 205 1.54 21.99 19.36
N TYR A 206 2.41 22.97 19.52
CA TYR A 206 2.76 23.51 20.84
C TYR A 206 2.36 24.99 20.96
N ASN A 207 1.82 25.35 22.13
CA ASN A 207 1.41 26.73 22.44
C ASN A 207 2.52 27.74 22.25
N LYS A 208 3.75 27.33 22.52
CA LYS A 208 4.95 28.15 22.42
C LYS A 208 5.23 28.66 20.98
N TYR A 209 4.63 28.03 19.97
CA TYR A 209 4.70 28.48 18.57
C TYR A 209 3.51 29.35 18.16
N VAL A 210 2.56 29.63 19.06
CA VAL A 210 1.42 30.51 18.73
C VAL A 210 1.89 31.93 18.34
N PHE A 211 3.08 32.32 18.82
CA PHE A 211 3.65 33.66 18.66
C PHE A 211 3.79 34.13 17.22
N GLY A 212 3.99 33.20 16.28
CA GLY A 212 4.10 33.53 14.87
C GLY A 212 2.76 33.77 14.18
N TRP A 213 1.64 33.38 14.79
CA TRP A 213 0.32 33.56 14.19
C TRP A 213 -0.13 35.02 14.31
N HIS A 214 -0.49 35.59 13.17
CA HIS A 214 -0.75 37.01 13.04
C HIS A 214 -1.93 37.51 13.88
N ASP A 215 -2.99 36.71 13.99
CA ASP A 215 -4.17 37.03 14.80
C ASP A 215 -3.87 37.03 16.31
N TRP A 216 -3.04 36.10 16.78
CA TRP A 216 -2.55 36.10 18.16
C TRP A 216 -1.65 37.31 18.41
N PHE A 217 -0.65 37.55 17.53
CA PHE A 217 0.32 38.61 17.74
C PHE A 217 -0.35 39.98 17.88
N ASN A 218 -1.26 40.32 16.97
CA ASN A 218 -1.98 41.59 17.00
C ASN A 218 -2.93 41.75 18.18
N ARG A 219 -3.42 40.65 18.76
CA ARG A 219 -4.28 40.70 19.95
C ARG A 219 -3.50 41.07 21.21
N TYR A 220 -2.25 40.62 21.30
CA TYR A 220 -1.47 40.66 22.55
C TYR A 220 -0.24 41.56 22.52
N TYR A 221 0.09 42.19 21.39
CA TYR A 221 1.14 43.21 21.31
C TYR A 221 0.56 44.62 21.39
N ASN A 222 1.12 45.49 22.25
CA ASN A 222 0.63 46.87 22.45
C ASN A 222 1.53 47.96 21.83
N GLY A 223 2.49 47.58 20.99
CA GLY A 223 3.48 48.50 20.43
C GLY A 223 4.74 48.67 21.28
N SER A 224 4.72 48.27 22.55
CA SER A 224 5.88 48.33 23.46
C SER A 224 6.27 46.96 24.04
N GLY A 225 5.35 46.00 24.06
CA GLY A 225 5.58 44.65 24.60
C GLY A 225 4.29 43.85 24.68
N PHE A 226 4.33 42.78 25.48
CA PHE A 226 3.20 41.90 25.76
C PHE A 226 2.92 41.89 27.26
N ASN A 227 1.66 41.69 27.64
CA ASN A 227 1.29 41.39 29.02
C ASN A 227 1.38 39.88 29.24
N TRP A 228 2.59 39.39 29.53
CA TRP A 228 2.87 37.97 29.76
C TRP A 228 2.26 37.47 31.06
N GLN A 229 1.81 36.23 31.07
CA GLN A 229 1.33 35.55 32.26
C GLN A 229 2.07 34.23 32.41
N THR A 230 2.72 34.06 33.56
CA THR A 230 3.56 32.91 33.86
C THR A 230 3.15 32.27 35.19
N VAL A 231 3.48 30.99 35.33
CA VAL A 231 3.36 30.24 36.57
C VAL A 231 4.75 29.74 36.95
N GLN A 232 5.11 29.93 38.21
CA GLN A 232 6.33 29.34 38.76
C GLN A 232 6.13 27.84 39.00
N LYS A 233 7.08 27.03 38.57
CA LYS A 233 7.12 25.58 38.79
C LYS A 233 7.90 25.24 40.06
N GLU A 234 7.80 23.97 40.48
CA GLU A 234 8.49 23.43 41.65
C GLU A 234 10.02 23.57 41.60
N ASP A 235 10.60 23.60 40.41
CA ASP A 235 12.04 23.76 40.17
C ASP A 235 12.49 25.23 40.10
N ASN A 236 11.64 26.16 40.54
CA ASN A 236 11.79 27.62 40.42
C ASN A 236 11.83 28.17 38.99
N SER A 237 11.64 27.34 37.96
CA SER A 237 11.50 27.82 36.58
C SER A 237 10.11 28.43 36.35
N TYR A 238 9.98 29.24 35.30
CA TYR A 238 8.68 29.80 34.90
C TYR A 238 8.13 29.03 33.68
N ALA A 239 6.82 28.82 33.65
CA ALA A 239 6.09 28.42 32.46
C ALA A 239 5.17 29.54 32.03
N TRP A 240 5.26 29.94 30.77
CA TRP A 240 4.27 30.80 30.15
C TRP A 240 2.93 30.05 30.01
N VAL A 241 1.86 30.68 30.50
CA VAL A 241 0.50 30.10 30.54
C VAL A 241 -0.51 30.89 29.73
N GLY A 242 -0.19 32.11 29.28
CA GLY A 242 -1.11 32.95 28.53
C GLY A 242 -0.74 34.44 28.53
N ASN A 243 -1.69 35.26 28.09
CA ASN A 243 -1.51 36.71 27.97
C ASN A 243 -2.81 37.44 28.31
N ILE A 244 -2.69 38.66 28.83
CA ILE A 244 -3.84 39.57 28.96
C ILE A 244 -3.99 40.34 27.63
N PRO A 245 -5.17 40.33 26.98
CA PRO A 245 -5.41 41.09 25.75
C PRO A 245 -5.17 42.58 25.93
N ASN A 246 -4.54 43.23 24.94
CA ASN A 246 -4.25 44.67 25.02
C ASN A 246 -5.36 45.56 24.45
N ASP A 247 -6.36 44.96 23.82
CA ASP A 247 -7.54 45.65 23.28
C ASP A 247 -8.53 46.08 24.37
N GLY A 248 -8.23 45.80 25.65
CA GLY A 248 -9.10 46.07 26.78
C GLY A 248 -10.33 45.16 26.85
N SER A 249 -10.37 44.08 26.06
CA SER A 249 -11.51 43.14 26.03
C SER A 249 -11.65 42.30 27.30
N SER A 250 -10.56 42.11 28.04
CA SER A 250 -10.52 41.34 29.28
C SER A 250 -9.43 41.88 30.21
N SER A 251 -9.65 41.77 31.52
CA SER A 251 -8.61 41.93 32.55
C SER A 251 -8.03 40.59 33.02
N ASP A 252 -8.70 39.48 32.69
CA ASP A 252 -8.22 38.13 32.95
C ASP A 252 -7.32 37.64 31.82
N TYR A 253 -6.39 36.75 32.15
CA TYR A 253 -5.50 36.15 31.16
C TYR A 253 -6.22 35.13 30.29
N GLU A 254 -5.88 35.11 29.01
CA GLU A 254 -6.36 34.15 28.04
C GLU A 254 -5.31 33.06 27.81
N THR A 255 -5.75 31.80 27.75
CA THR A 255 -4.87 30.70 27.35
C THR A 255 -4.43 30.88 25.89
N PRO A 256 -3.23 30.38 25.50
CA PRO A 256 -2.69 30.55 24.16
C PRO A 256 -3.63 30.04 23.05
N TYR A 257 -4.30 30.97 22.38
CA TYR A 257 -5.29 30.67 21.35
C TYR A 257 -5.12 31.58 20.13
N SER A 258 -5.22 30.98 18.95
CA SER A 258 -5.24 31.62 17.64
C SER A 258 -6.32 30.93 16.82
N ALA A 259 -7.24 31.71 16.26
CA ALA A 259 -8.27 31.21 15.35
C ALA A 259 -7.63 30.72 14.04
N MET A 260 -6.59 31.40 13.56
CA MET A 260 -5.81 30.96 12.39
C MET A 260 -5.15 29.61 12.67
N ARG A 261 -4.50 29.43 13.82
CA ARG A 261 -3.92 28.15 14.23
C ARG A 261 -4.97 27.05 14.36
N ALA A 262 -6.16 27.36 14.87
CA ALA A 262 -7.24 26.39 15.00
C ALA A 262 -7.70 25.87 13.63
N GLU A 263 -7.89 26.76 12.65
CA GLU A 263 -8.24 26.36 11.28
C GLU A 263 -7.08 25.58 10.62
N TYR A 264 -5.84 26.03 10.80
CA TYR A 264 -4.64 25.31 10.35
C TYR A 264 -4.59 23.87 10.89
N ASN A 265 -4.81 23.68 12.19
CA ASN A 265 -4.82 22.37 12.83
C ASN A 265 -5.95 21.48 12.31
N LYS A 266 -7.11 22.05 11.98
CA LYS A 266 -8.22 21.31 11.36
C LYS A 266 -7.86 20.80 9.96
N MET A 267 -7.19 21.62 9.14
CA MET A 267 -6.70 21.17 7.82
C MET A 267 -5.62 20.10 7.95
N ARG A 268 -4.70 20.26 8.90
CA ARG A 268 -3.69 19.23 9.21
C ARG A 268 -4.28 17.91 9.67
N ALA A 269 -5.25 17.94 10.58
CA ALA A 269 -5.94 16.74 11.05
C ALA A 269 -6.64 16.01 9.89
N LYS A 270 -7.21 16.75 8.95
CA LYS A 270 -7.82 16.18 7.74
C LYS A 270 -6.79 15.53 6.80
N ALA A 271 -5.59 16.10 6.67
CA ALA A 271 -4.50 15.47 5.93
C ALA A 271 -4.06 14.16 6.62
N GLU A 272 -3.91 14.18 7.95
CA GLU A 272 -3.59 13.00 8.77
C GLU A 272 -4.64 11.89 8.62
N ASP A 273 -5.93 12.24 8.60
CA ASP A 273 -7.01 11.26 8.36
C ASP A 273 -6.86 10.56 6.99
N TYR A 274 -6.46 11.28 5.94
CA TYR A 274 -6.21 10.67 4.64
C TYR A 274 -4.99 9.75 4.64
N TYR A 275 -3.88 10.16 5.23
CA TYR A 275 -2.70 9.31 5.36
C TYR A 275 -3.00 8.06 6.21
N SER A 276 -3.77 8.19 7.29
CA SER A 276 -4.18 7.05 8.11
C SER A 276 -5.03 6.05 7.32
N ASN A 277 -5.93 6.52 6.45
CA ASN A 277 -6.69 5.65 5.55
C ASN A 277 -5.80 4.94 4.53
N ALA A 278 -4.75 5.61 4.04
CA ALA A 278 -3.76 4.99 3.16
C ALA A 278 -2.97 3.89 3.89
N ASP A 279 -2.56 4.13 5.14
CA ASP A 279 -1.87 3.16 5.99
C ASP A 279 -2.74 1.92 6.25
N TRP A 280 -4.04 2.10 6.48
CA TRP A 280 -4.98 0.98 6.59
C TRP A 280 -5.09 0.17 5.29
N CYS A 281 -5.01 0.81 4.13
CA CYS A 281 -4.97 0.11 2.85
C CYS A 281 -3.67 -0.69 2.68
N GLN A 282 -2.52 -0.12 3.07
CA GLN A 282 -1.22 -0.81 3.06
C GLN A 282 -1.20 -2.00 4.01
N PHE A 283 -1.77 -1.85 5.21
CA PHE A 283 -1.98 -2.98 6.12
C PHE A 283 -2.87 -4.06 5.47
N GLY A 284 -3.94 -3.65 4.80
CA GLY A 284 -4.81 -4.54 4.03
C GLY A 284 -4.05 -5.32 2.95
N ILE A 285 -3.12 -4.68 2.23
CA ILE A 285 -2.24 -5.33 1.25
C ILE A 285 -1.41 -6.42 1.92
N LEU A 286 -0.72 -6.09 3.03
CA LEU A 286 0.08 -7.08 3.76
C LEU A 286 -0.77 -8.25 4.26
N LEU A 287 -1.98 -7.98 4.75
CA LEU A 287 -2.92 -9.01 5.17
C LEU A 287 -3.37 -9.89 4.00
N ASN A 288 -3.64 -9.29 2.83
CA ASN A 288 -4.03 -10.00 1.61
C ASN A 288 -2.95 -10.99 1.17
N HIS A 289 -1.68 -10.57 1.18
CA HIS A 289 -0.53 -11.45 0.93
C HIS A 289 -0.47 -12.63 1.91
N ALA A 290 -0.60 -12.35 3.21
CA ALA A 290 -0.53 -13.39 4.25
C ALA A 290 -1.66 -14.42 4.13
N VAL A 291 -2.90 -13.95 3.95
CA VAL A 291 -4.09 -14.79 3.79
C VAL A 291 -4.01 -15.60 2.50
N SER A 292 -3.59 -14.98 1.40
CA SER A 292 -3.36 -15.65 0.12
C SER A 292 -2.32 -16.77 0.23
N ALA A 293 -1.19 -16.52 0.90
CA ALA A 293 -0.14 -17.51 1.10
C ALA A 293 -0.63 -18.70 1.95
N PHE A 294 -1.37 -18.44 3.03
CA PHE A 294 -1.97 -19.48 3.86
C PHE A 294 -3.03 -20.29 3.10
N ASP A 295 -3.89 -19.65 2.32
CA ASP A 295 -4.89 -20.34 1.52
C ASP A 295 -4.25 -21.19 0.40
N ALA A 296 -3.14 -20.74 -0.20
CA ALA A 296 -2.40 -21.52 -1.19
C ALA A 296 -1.84 -22.82 -0.60
N LEU A 297 -1.40 -22.80 0.67
CA LEU A 297 -1.01 -24.00 1.39
C LEU A 297 -2.19 -24.98 1.52
N ARG A 298 -3.34 -24.48 1.97
CA ARG A 298 -4.56 -25.25 2.18
C ARG A 298 -5.05 -25.87 0.87
N VAL A 299 -5.12 -25.09 -0.21
CA VAL A 299 -5.53 -25.53 -1.54
C VAL A 299 -4.56 -26.57 -2.09
N THR A 300 -3.24 -26.40 -1.90
CA THR A 300 -2.24 -27.41 -2.30
C THR A 300 -2.46 -28.73 -1.58
N LYS A 301 -2.69 -28.70 -0.26
CA LYS A 301 -2.93 -29.91 0.54
C LYS A 301 -4.18 -30.65 0.04
N LYS A 302 -5.29 -29.92 -0.15
CA LYS A 302 -6.55 -30.48 -0.67
C LYS A 302 -6.37 -31.06 -2.08
N TYR A 303 -5.70 -30.33 -2.97
CA TYR A 303 -5.42 -30.78 -4.33
C TYR A 303 -4.59 -32.08 -4.36
N ASN A 304 -3.57 -32.15 -3.51
CA ASN A 304 -2.73 -33.35 -3.40
C ASN A 304 -3.48 -34.53 -2.78
N GLN A 305 -4.38 -34.31 -1.82
CA GLN A 305 -5.20 -35.36 -1.20
C GLN A 305 -6.23 -35.94 -2.19
N ASN A 306 -6.97 -35.08 -2.89
CA ASN A 306 -8.01 -35.51 -3.83
C ASN A 306 -7.47 -36.31 -5.04
N ARG A 307 -6.15 -36.29 -5.27
CA ARG A 307 -5.49 -37.07 -6.34
C ARG A 307 -4.68 -38.25 -5.84
N LEU A 308 -4.71 -38.52 -4.53
CA LEU A 308 -4.15 -39.71 -3.92
C LEU A 308 -5.16 -40.88 -3.85
N GLU A 309 -6.41 -40.66 -4.23
CA GLU A 309 -7.46 -41.69 -4.19
C GLU A 309 -7.77 -42.28 -5.57
N VAL A 310 -6.81 -43.02 -6.12
CA VAL A 310 -7.10 -44.11 -7.07
C VAL A 310 -6.07 -45.23 -6.84
N ASN A 311 -6.16 -45.93 -5.71
CA ASN A 311 -5.57 -47.29 -5.58
C ASN A 311 -6.50 -48.26 -6.34
N LEU A 312 -6.49 -48.19 -7.68
CA LEU A 312 -7.17 -49.22 -8.47
C LEU A 312 -6.50 -50.57 -8.16
N PRO A 313 -7.27 -51.64 -7.92
CA PRO A 313 -6.71 -52.96 -7.80
C PRO A 313 -5.89 -53.26 -9.05
N LYS A 314 -4.63 -53.65 -8.90
CA LYS A 314 -3.85 -54.19 -10.02
C LYS A 314 -4.45 -55.53 -10.35
N ILE A 315 -5.19 -55.58 -11.45
CA ILE A 315 -5.75 -56.80 -12.02
C ILE A 315 -4.72 -57.36 -12.99
N GLY A 316 -4.21 -58.56 -12.71
CA GLY A 316 -3.23 -59.25 -13.54
C GLY A 316 -3.65 -60.69 -13.80
N LEU A 317 -3.37 -61.17 -15.02
CA LEU A 317 -3.53 -62.59 -15.37
C LEU A 317 -2.13 -63.21 -15.33
N ASP A 318 -1.96 -64.17 -14.43
CA ASP A 318 -0.68 -64.86 -14.21
C ASP A 318 -0.88 -66.37 -14.40
N THR A 319 0.17 -67.12 -14.68
CA THR A 319 0.11 -68.58 -14.76
C THR A 319 0.92 -69.18 -13.63
N ARG A 320 0.31 -70.09 -12.86
CA ARG A 320 1.02 -70.82 -11.80
C ARG A 320 1.01 -72.31 -12.10
N ILE A 321 2.09 -72.98 -11.72
CA ILE A 321 2.17 -74.44 -11.80
C ILE A 321 1.54 -75.01 -10.53
N TYR A 322 0.47 -75.76 -10.68
CA TYR A 322 -0.20 -76.51 -9.61
C TYR A 322 -0.32 -77.97 -10.03
N ASN A 323 0.20 -78.90 -9.22
CA ASN A 323 0.26 -80.33 -9.55
C ASN A 323 0.80 -80.62 -10.96
N SER A 324 1.95 -80.02 -11.31
CA SER A 324 2.62 -80.17 -12.61
C SER A 324 1.78 -79.77 -13.82
N LYS A 325 0.71 -78.97 -13.64
CA LYS A 325 -0.09 -78.39 -14.72
C LYS A 325 -0.09 -76.87 -14.61
N LEU A 326 0.04 -76.21 -15.75
CA LEU A 326 -0.04 -74.75 -15.86
C LEU A 326 -1.51 -74.35 -15.75
N VAL A 327 -1.87 -73.56 -14.75
CA VAL A 327 -3.24 -73.05 -14.58
C VAL A 327 -3.24 -71.52 -14.65
N PRO A 328 -4.16 -70.92 -15.44
CA PRO A 328 -4.32 -69.48 -15.44
C PRO A 328 -4.95 -69.03 -14.11
N MET A 329 -4.39 -67.99 -13.52
CA MET A 329 -4.83 -67.41 -12.27
C MET A 329 -5.13 -65.93 -12.47
N PHE A 330 -6.30 -65.53 -12.02
CA PHE A 330 -6.68 -64.13 -11.92
C PHE A 330 -6.15 -63.58 -10.60
N THR A 331 -5.30 -62.56 -10.66
CA THR A 331 -4.72 -61.91 -9.48
C THR A 331 -5.27 -60.50 -9.35
N VAL A 332 -5.72 -60.18 -8.14
CA VAL A 332 -6.14 -58.83 -7.75
C VAL A 332 -5.25 -58.40 -6.59
N SER A 333 -4.38 -57.42 -6.83
CA SER A 333 -3.52 -56.86 -5.78
C SER A 333 -3.96 -55.43 -5.47
N ALA A 334 -4.41 -55.21 -4.24
CA ALA A 334 -4.64 -53.90 -3.67
C ALA A 334 -3.57 -53.65 -2.59
N LYS A 335 -2.94 -52.46 -2.62
CA LYS A 335 -2.15 -51.99 -1.48
C LYS A 335 -3.07 -51.14 -0.61
N PHE A 336 -3.27 -51.59 0.62
CA PHE A 336 -3.98 -50.86 1.66
C PHE A 336 -3.02 -49.93 2.39
#